data_AF-A0A920JNM4-F1
#
_entry.id   AF-A0A920JNM4-F1
#
_cell.length_a   1.000
_cell.length_b   1.000
_cell.length_c   1.000
_cell.angle_alpha   90.00
_cell.angle_beta   90.00
_cell.angle_gamma   90.00
#
_symmetry.space_group_name_H-M   'P 1'
#
loop_
_entity.id
_entity.type
_entity.pdbx_description
1 polymer ?
#
loop_
_entity_poly.entity_id
_entity_poly.type
_entity_poly.pdbx_seq_one_letter_code
_entity_poly.pdbx_strand_id
1 'polypeptide(L)'
;MLNQIIDNKMTIKSYKNIHPKIHETAYIDKQSSVIGSVEIGEDSAMWPQAVARGDINPITIGKRTNVQEERLFMLHTKGLLSRV
;
A
#
# COMPACT_ATOMS: atom_id res chain seq x y z
N MET A 1 14.08 23.20 -7.60
CA MET A 1 13.30 23.05 -6.34
C MET A 1 11.78 23.22 -6.57
N LEU A 2 11.27 22.92 -7.78
CA LEU A 2 9.84 23.06 -8.16
C LEU A 2 9.25 21.77 -8.77
N ASN A 3 10.06 20.74 -9.00
CA ASN A 3 9.66 19.53 -9.74
C ASN A 3 8.97 18.47 -8.87
N GLN A 4 8.79 18.71 -7.57
CA GLN A 4 8.10 17.76 -6.68
C GLN A 4 6.64 18.14 -6.38
N ILE A 5 6.20 19.33 -6.78
CA ILE A 5 4.83 19.82 -6.51
C ILE A 5 3.84 19.36 -7.62
N ILE A 6 4.35 18.83 -8.74
CA ILE A 6 3.55 18.35 -9.89
C ILE A 6 3.61 16.82 -10.05
N ASP A 7 3.95 16.05 -9.00
CA ASP A 7 3.73 14.59 -9.00
C ASP A 7 2.29 14.28 -8.53
N ASN A 8 1.33 14.77 -9.31
CA ASN A 8 -0.05 14.34 -9.22
C ASN A 8 -0.14 12.86 -9.65
N LYS A 9 -0.65 12.00 -8.76
CA LYS A 9 -1.21 10.66 -9.05
C LYS A 9 -0.24 9.52 -9.41
N MET A 10 0.61 9.09 -8.49
CA MET A 10 1.05 7.68 -8.51
C MET A 10 0.59 6.97 -7.25
N THR A 11 -0.36 6.06 -7.44
CA THR A 11 -0.92 5.14 -6.44
C THR A 11 0.15 4.27 -5.78
N ILE A 12 1.23 3.97 -6.52
CA ILE A 12 2.34 3.14 -6.07
C ILE A 12 3.61 3.99 -6.11
N LYS A 13 4.30 4.12 -4.99
CA LYS A 13 5.52 4.95 -4.85
C LYS A 13 6.65 4.17 -4.21
N SER A 14 7.87 4.36 -4.71
CA SER A 14 9.06 3.87 -4.03
C SER A 14 9.48 4.80 -2.89
N TYR A 15 10.17 4.24 -1.91
CA TYR A 15 10.79 4.99 -0.82
C TYR A 15 12.22 4.47 -0.60
N LYS A 16 13.23 5.35 -0.63
CA LYS A 16 14.66 4.98 -0.53
C LYS A 16 15.06 3.83 -1.47
N ASN A 17 14.61 3.87 -2.72
CA ASN A 17 14.80 2.82 -3.74
C ASN A 17 14.15 1.46 -3.43
N ILE A 18 13.28 1.39 -2.42
CA ILE A 18 12.45 0.22 -2.12
C ILE A 18 11.11 0.40 -2.83
N HIS A 19 10.78 -0.56 -3.68
CA HIS A 19 9.52 -0.60 -4.43
C HIS A 19 8.55 -1.57 -3.77
N PRO A 20 7.24 -1.23 -3.72
CA PRO A 20 6.22 -2.19 -3.36
C PRO A 20 6.24 -3.41 -4.26
N LYS A 21 6.02 -4.59 -3.69
CA LYS A 21 5.85 -5.86 -4.39
C LYS A 21 4.36 -6.17 -4.42
N ILE A 22 3.77 -6.21 -5.61
CA ILE A 22 2.33 -6.40 -5.77
C ILE A 22 2.12 -7.59 -6.68
N HIS A 23 1.32 -8.55 -6.22
CA HIS A 23 0.94 -9.68 -7.06
C HIS A 23 0.12 -9.23 -8.27
N GLU A 24 0.29 -9.88 -9.41
CA GLU A 24 -0.38 -9.50 -10.67
C GLU A 24 -1.91 -9.58 -10.61
N THR A 25 -2.44 -10.45 -9.76
CA THR A 25 -3.90 -10.60 -9.55
C THR A 25 -4.45 -9.63 -8.49
N ALA A 26 -3.60 -8.88 -7.80
CA ALA A 26 -4.06 -7.94 -6.80
C ALA A 26 -4.68 -6.69 -7.44
N TYR A 27 -5.82 -6.26 -6.92
CA TYR A 27 -6.50 -5.05 -7.36
C TYR A 27 -6.02 -3.84 -6.55
N ILE A 28 -5.57 -2.78 -7.23
CA ILE A 28 -5.13 -1.54 -6.57
C ILE A 28 -5.94 -0.38 -7.13
N ASP A 29 -6.83 0.20 -6.32
CA ASP A 29 -7.58 1.37 -6.74
C ASP A 29 -6.68 2.59 -6.92
N LYS A 30 -6.95 3.40 -7.94
CA LYS A 30 -6.19 4.61 -8.29
C LYS A 30 -6.13 5.66 -7.15
N GLN A 31 -7.12 5.67 -6.26
CA GLN A 31 -7.21 6.59 -5.12
C GLN A 31 -6.52 6.03 -3.87
N SER A 32 -6.07 4.77 -3.90
CA SER A 32 -5.24 4.19 -2.84
C SER A 32 -3.80 4.74 -2.87
N SER A 33 -3.01 4.45 -1.85
CA SER A 33 -1.60 4.81 -1.77
C SER A 33 -0.77 3.68 -1.18
N VAL A 34 0.16 3.14 -1.96
CA VAL A 34 1.09 2.06 -1.59
C VAL A 34 2.52 2.58 -1.71
N ILE A 35 3.25 2.67 -0.60
CA ILE A 35 4.53 3.39 -0.54
C ILE A 35 5.60 2.55 0.17
N GLY A 36 6.76 2.38 -0.47
CA GLY A 36 7.96 1.80 0.16
C GLY A 36 7.94 0.28 0.29
N SER A 37 8.37 -0.23 1.45
CA SER A 37 8.46 -1.67 1.73
C SER A 37 7.08 -2.25 2.03
N VAL A 38 6.30 -2.50 0.97
CA VAL A 38 4.97 -3.11 1.05
C VAL A 38 4.93 -4.33 0.14
N GLU A 39 4.40 -5.44 0.64
CA GLU A 39 4.13 -6.64 -0.14
C GLU A 39 2.64 -6.95 -0.13
N ILE A 40 2.04 -7.14 -1.30
CA ILE A 40 0.61 -7.42 -1.48
C ILE A 40 0.46 -8.77 -2.17
N GLY A 41 -0.19 -9.69 -1.47
CA GLY A 41 -0.43 -11.05 -1.92
C GLY A 41 -1.46 -11.18 -3.04
N GLU A 42 -1.51 -12.39 -3.60
CA GLU A 42 -2.47 -12.85 -4.60
C GLU A 42 -3.92 -12.62 -4.18
N ASP A 43 -4.75 -12.18 -5.14
CA ASP A 43 -6.19 -11.95 -5.01
C ASP A 43 -6.57 -10.99 -3.88
N SER A 44 -5.65 -10.09 -3.54
CA SER A 44 -5.85 -9.05 -2.55
C SER A 44 -6.29 -7.74 -3.19
N ALA A 45 -6.93 -6.87 -2.42
CA ALA A 45 -7.50 -5.63 -2.95
C ALA A 45 -7.20 -4.42 -2.04
N MET A 46 -6.65 -3.36 -2.62
CA MET A 46 -6.55 -2.03 -2.02
C MET A 46 -7.66 -1.16 -2.59
N TRP A 47 -8.57 -0.71 -1.72
CA TRP A 47 -9.74 0.05 -2.11
C TRP A 47 -9.48 1.58 -2.17
N PRO A 48 -10.42 2.39 -2.69
CA PRO A 48 -10.20 3.81 -2.91
C PRO A 48 -10.05 4.63 -1.61
N GLN A 49 -8.86 5.17 -1.35
CA GLN A 49 -8.41 5.90 -0.13
C GLN A 49 -7.55 5.05 0.83
N ALA A 50 -7.38 3.75 0.57
CA ALA A 50 -6.59 2.89 1.44
C ALA A 50 -5.10 3.25 1.36
N VAL A 51 -4.43 3.38 2.51
CA VAL A 51 -3.01 3.77 2.57
C VAL A 51 -2.16 2.70 3.24
N ALA A 52 -1.19 2.16 2.51
CA ALA A 52 -0.13 1.29 3.00
C ALA A 52 1.23 1.98 2.82
N ARG A 53 1.90 2.34 3.92
CA ARG A 53 3.18 3.06 3.90
C ARG A 53 4.24 2.31 4.73
N GLY A 54 5.10 1.57 4.04
CA GLY A 54 6.24 0.86 4.63
C GLY A 54 7.53 1.66 4.54
N ASP A 55 7.62 2.78 5.24
CA ASP A 55 8.80 3.66 5.28
C ASP A 55 9.80 3.31 6.39
N ILE A 56 9.29 2.92 7.56
CA ILE A 56 10.07 2.50 8.74
C ILE A 56 10.10 0.97 8.85
N ASN A 57 8.94 0.33 8.80
CA ASN A 57 8.78 -1.12 8.90
C ASN A 57 8.16 -1.68 7.62
N PRO A 58 8.49 -2.92 7.22
CA PRO A 58 7.82 -3.59 6.12
C PRO A 58 6.36 -3.87 6.46
N ILE A 59 5.48 -3.75 5.46
CA ILE A 59 4.07 -4.14 5.53
C ILE A 59 3.85 -5.35 4.63
N THR A 60 3.17 -6.37 5.14
CA THR A 60 2.75 -7.53 4.35
C THR A 60 1.24 -7.65 4.42
N ILE A 61 0.59 -7.53 3.27
CA ILE A 61 -0.82 -7.84 3.04
C ILE A 61 -0.86 -9.27 2.48
N GLY A 62 -1.46 -10.19 3.23
CA GLY A 62 -1.55 -11.60 2.86
C GLY A 62 -2.37 -11.84 1.59
N LYS A 63 -2.46 -13.10 1.17
CA LYS A 63 -3.30 -13.53 0.04
C LYS A 63 -4.79 -13.38 0.37
N ARG A 64 -5.62 -13.10 -0.63
CA ARG A 64 -7.09 -12.99 -0.52
C ARG A 64 -7.54 -12.06 0.61
N THR A 65 -6.81 -10.97 0.78
CA THR A 65 -7.04 -9.98 1.84
C THR A 65 -7.44 -8.67 1.19
N ASN A 66 -8.52 -8.06 1.66
CA ASN A 66 -8.89 -6.72 1.23
C ASN A 66 -8.54 -5.69 2.31
N VAL A 67 -8.19 -4.48 1.88
CA VAL A 67 -7.95 -3.32 2.73
C VAL A 67 -8.93 -2.24 2.28
N GLN A 68 -9.89 -1.91 3.14
CA GLN A 68 -11.04 -1.04 2.85
C GLN A 68 -11.08 0.23 3.71
N GLU A 69 -11.71 1.28 3.18
CA GLU A 69 -12.06 2.50 3.89
C GLU A 69 -13.36 2.30 4.65
N GLU A 70 -13.29 1.83 5.88
CA GLU A 70 -14.38 2.14 6.82
C GLU A 70 -13.96 3.06 7.95
N ARG A 71 -12.67 3.14 8.30
CA ARG A 71 -12.09 4.23 9.11
C ARG A 71 -10.60 4.29 8.79
N LEU A 72 -10.04 5.50 8.72
CA LEU A 72 -8.61 5.75 8.53
C LEU A 72 -7.76 4.89 9.51
N PHE A 73 -7.25 3.75 9.04
CA PHE A 73 -6.30 2.93 9.79
C PHE A 73 -4.88 3.39 9.44
N MET A 74 -4.26 4.18 10.32
CA MET A 74 -2.81 4.38 10.28
C MET A 74 -2.15 3.18 10.93
N LEU A 75 -1.67 2.24 10.12
CA LEU A 75 -0.98 1.05 10.61
C LEU A 75 0.48 1.41 10.98
N HIS A 76 0.75 1.61 12.27
CA HIS A 76 2.09 1.42 12.83
C HIS A 76 2.15 -0.01 13.35
N THR A 77 2.80 -0.95 12.65
CA THR A 77 2.89 -2.33 13.16
C THR A 77 4.33 -2.84 13.23
N LYS A 78 4.62 -3.49 14.36
CA LYS A 78 5.13 -4.86 14.39
C LYS A 78 3.88 -5.75 14.46
N GLY A 79 3.45 -6.36 13.36
CA GLY A 79 2.24 -7.20 13.40
C GLY A 79 1.75 -7.61 12.02
N LEU A 80 1.78 -8.92 11.78
CA LEU A 80 1.22 -9.61 10.63
C LEU A 80 -0.31 -9.45 10.64
N LEU A 81 -0.88 -8.78 9.64
CA LEU A 81 -2.33 -8.79 9.42
C LEU A 81 -2.69 -10.09 8.69
N SER A 82 -3.07 -11.11 9.44
CA SER A 82 -3.77 -12.28 8.92
C SER A 82 -5.24 -12.16 9.29
N ARG A 83 -6.07 -11.82 8.30
CA ARG A 83 -7.55 -11.75 8.34
C ARG A 83 -8.16 -10.59 9.15
N VAL A 84 -8.78 -9.68 8.40
CA VAL A 84 -10.01 -8.97 8.78
C VAL A 84 -11.08 -9.31 7.76
#